data_AF-A0A919BV29-F1
#
_entry.id   AF-A0A919BV29-F1
#
_cell.length_a   1.000
_cell.length_b   1.000
_cell.length_c   1.000
_cell.angle_alpha   90.00
_cell.angle_beta   90.00
_cell.angle_gamma   90.00
#
_symmetry.space_group_name_H-M   'P 1'
#
loop_
_entity.id
_entity.type
_entity.pdbx_description
1 polymer ?
#
loop_
_entity_poly.entity_id
_entity_poly.type
_entity_poly.pdbx_seq_one_letter_code
_entity_poly.pdbx_strand_id
1 'polypeptide(L)'
;MSDQPLTPARLLSVPLADLLAEVDAEVLDAPAEYDVFEGVALKPRSGRIQIVLPKARSAAHRDVMARVLVGRLLGTDLAPLPASLESRSFGGVR
;
A
#
# COMPACT_ATOMS: atom_id res chain seq x y z
N MET A 1 13.51 -14.08 0.19
CA MET A 1 12.63 -13.46 1.21
C MET A 1 13.52 -13.04 2.35
N SER A 2 13.71 -11.74 2.54
CA SER A 2 14.56 -11.22 3.61
C SER A 2 13.84 -11.43 4.94
N ASP A 3 14.41 -12.25 5.81
CA ASP A 3 13.84 -12.67 7.11
C ASP A 3 13.95 -11.57 8.19
N GLN A 4 13.87 -10.31 7.78
CA GLN A 4 14.03 -9.18 8.68
C GLN A 4 12.65 -8.75 9.21
N PRO A 5 12.44 -8.71 10.54
CA PRO A 5 11.17 -8.27 11.12
C PRO A 5 10.83 -6.87 10.61
N LEU A 6 9.60 -6.70 10.11
CA LEU A 6 9.15 -5.43 9.59
C LEU A 6 8.83 -4.47 10.74
N THR A 7 9.79 -3.60 11.03
CA THR A 7 9.65 -2.51 12.00
C THR A 7 9.28 -1.20 11.29
N PRO A 8 8.68 -0.22 11.98
CA PRO A 8 8.48 1.12 11.43
C PRO A 8 9.79 1.75 10.91
N ALA A 9 10.91 1.51 11.60
CA ALA A 9 12.22 1.99 11.18
C ALA A 9 12.65 1.41 9.83
N ARG A 10 12.42 0.11 9.61
CA ARG A 10 12.69 -0.55 8.31
C ARG A 10 11.77 -0.02 7.22
N LEU A 11 10.48 0.11 7.52
CA LEU A 11 9.49 0.64 6.57
C LEU A 11 9.85 2.03 6.06
N LEU A 12 10.50 2.86 6.89
CA LEU A 12 10.88 4.23 6.55
C LEU A 12 12.28 4.34 5.91
N SER A 13 13.19 3.40 6.18
CA SER A 13 14.56 3.45 5.67
C SER A 13 14.77 2.72 4.35
N VAL A 14 13.97 1.69 4.07
CA VAL A 14 14.08 0.91 2.84
C VAL A 14 13.51 1.70 1.65
N PRO A 15 14.15 1.69 0.46
CA PRO A 15 13.56 2.28 -0.74
C PRO A 15 12.16 1.72 -1.03
N LEU A 16 11.20 2.58 -1.38
CA LEU A 16 9.82 2.15 -1.61
C LEU A 16 9.72 1.06 -2.69
N ALA A 17 10.55 1.13 -3.74
CA ALA A 17 10.59 0.12 -4.79
C ALA A 17 10.92 -1.29 -4.28
N ASP A 18 11.80 -1.41 -3.29
CA ASP A 18 12.17 -2.70 -2.71
C ASP A 18 11.03 -3.27 -1.86
N LEU A 19 10.37 -2.41 -1.08
CA LEU A 19 9.18 -2.78 -0.31
C LEU A 19 8.04 -3.26 -1.21
N LEU A 20 7.82 -2.58 -2.34
CA LEU A 20 6.83 -2.97 -3.35
C LEU A 20 7.18 -4.31 -4.02
N ALA A 21 8.45 -4.58 -4.25
CA ALA A 21 8.90 -5.88 -4.77
C ALA A 21 8.63 -7.02 -3.77
N GLU A 22 8.81 -6.79 -2.46
CA GLU A 22 8.58 -7.81 -1.42
C GLU A 22 7.14 -8.30 -1.34
N VAL A 23 6.16 -7.43 -1.58
CA VAL A 23 4.73 -7.79 -1.59
C VAL A 23 4.18 -8.11 -2.96
N ASP A 24 5.03 -8.09 -3.99
CA ASP A 24 4.60 -8.12 -5.39
C ASP A 24 3.48 -7.10 -5.65
N ALA A 25 3.80 -5.81 -5.48
CA ALA A 25 2.88 -4.69 -5.67
C ALA A 25 3.41 -3.62 -6.65
N GLU A 26 2.48 -2.95 -7.34
CA GLU A 26 2.75 -1.74 -8.12
C GLU A 26 1.91 -0.56 -7.62
N VAL A 27 2.39 0.66 -7.87
CA VAL A 27 1.66 1.89 -7.55
C VAL A 27 0.98 2.41 -8.82
N LEU A 28 -0.33 2.63 -8.73
CA LEU A 28 -1.16 3.20 -9.78
C LEU A 28 -1.75 4.54 -9.33
N ASP A 29 -1.87 5.46 -10.28
CA ASP A 29 -2.55 6.74 -10.06
C ASP A 29 -4.07 6.55 -10.16
N ALA A 30 -4.79 6.97 -9.12
CA ALA A 30 -6.23 7.20 -9.24
C ALA A 30 -6.47 8.49 -10.04
N PRO A 31 -7.54 8.54 -10.87
CA PRO A 31 -7.96 9.78 -11.52
C PRO A 31 -8.18 10.90 -10.50
N ALA A 32 -7.93 12.15 -10.91
CA ALA A 32 -7.96 13.31 -10.02
C ALA A 32 -9.35 13.58 -9.42
N GLU A 33 -10.43 13.14 -10.07
CA GLU A 33 -11.79 13.22 -9.54
C GLU A 33 -12.08 12.31 -8.33
N TYR A 34 -11.15 11.42 -7.96
CA TYR A 34 -11.29 10.56 -6.78
C TYR A 34 -10.38 11.02 -5.63
N ASP A 35 -10.74 12.12 -4.97
CA ASP A 35 -10.02 12.71 -3.82
C ASP A 35 -10.61 12.29 -2.45
N VAL A 36 -11.69 11.51 -2.46
CA VAL A 36 -12.44 11.10 -1.27
C VAL A 36 -11.74 10.03 -0.40
N PHE A 37 -10.61 9.50 -0.88
CA PHE A 37 -9.88 8.42 -0.21
C PHE A 37 -8.37 8.67 -0.20
N GLU A 38 -7.64 8.13 0.77
CA GLU A 38 -6.18 8.39 0.90
C GLU A 38 -5.32 7.34 0.20
N GLY A 39 -5.92 6.21 -0.16
CA GLY A 39 -5.28 5.11 -0.88
C GLY A 39 -6.03 3.80 -0.71
N VAL A 40 -5.74 2.83 -1.57
CA VAL A 40 -6.25 1.47 -1.41
C VAL A 40 -5.24 0.44 -1.94
N ALA A 41 -5.10 -0.67 -1.22
CA ALA A 41 -4.44 -1.86 -1.73
C ALA A 41 -5.48 -2.86 -2.20
N LEU A 42 -5.38 -3.28 -3.46
CA LEU A 42 -6.27 -4.24 -4.11
C LEU A 42 -5.44 -5.45 -4.56
N LYS A 43 -5.98 -6.66 -4.38
CA LYS A 43 -5.42 -7.87 -4.98
C LYS A 43 -6.38 -8.42 -6.03
N PRO A 44 -6.21 -8.05 -7.32
CA PRO A 44 -7.00 -8.60 -8.41
C PRO A 44 -6.77 -10.10 -8.55
N ARG A 45 -7.73 -10.82 -9.15
CA ARG A 45 -7.55 -12.25 -9.48
C ARG A 45 -6.44 -12.51 -10.49
N SER A 46 -6.14 -11.51 -11.31
CA SER A 46 -5.28 -11.62 -12.49
C SER A 46 -3.79 -11.43 -12.20
N GLY A 47 -3.39 -11.01 -11.00
CA GLY A 47 -1.96 -10.86 -10.72
C GLY A 47 -1.60 -9.98 -9.54
N ARG A 48 -0.69 -9.04 -9.81
CA ARG A 48 0.05 -8.22 -8.87
C ARG A 48 -0.86 -7.37 -7.99
N ILE A 49 -0.45 -7.12 -6.74
CA ILE A 49 -1.15 -6.18 -5.87
C ILE A 49 -1.08 -4.78 -6.48
N GLN A 50 -2.20 -4.07 -6.49
CA GLN A 50 -2.32 -2.71 -6.98
C GLN A 50 -2.51 -1.77 -5.80
N ILE A 51 -1.55 -0.87 -5.57
CA ILE A 51 -1.65 0.24 -4.62
C ILE A 51 -2.11 1.46 -5.41
N VAL A 52 -3.38 1.82 -5.26
CA VAL A 52 -4.00 2.93 -5.98
C VAL A 52 -4.02 4.16 -5.08
N LEU A 53 -3.41 5.26 -5.54
CA LEU A 53 -3.27 6.52 -4.78
C LEU A 53 -3.80 7.72 -5.57
N PRO A 54 -4.50 8.69 -4.94
CA PRO A 54 -4.96 9.88 -5.64
C PRO A 54 -3.81 10.70 -6.21
N LYS A 55 -3.85 10.97 -7.53
CA LYS A 55 -2.80 11.74 -8.22
C LYS A 55 -2.65 13.18 -7.72
N ALA A 56 -3.73 13.76 -7.19
CA ALA A 56 -3.74 15.12 -6.68
C ALA A 56 -2.94 15.29 -5.37
N ARG A 57 -2.60 14.21 -4.67
CA ARG A 57 -1.78 14.25 -3.45
C ARG A 57 -0.31 14.47 -3.79
N SER A 58 0.41 15.13 -2.88
CA SER A 58 1.85 15.39 -3.04
C SER A 58 2.64 14.07 -3.11
N ALA A 59 3.82 14.10 -3.75
CA ALA A 59 4.70 12.94 -3.83
C ALA A 59 5.06 12.37 -2.44
N ALA A 60 5.32 13.25 -1.47
CA ALA A 60 5.61 12.86 -0.09
C ALA A 60 4.42 12.17 0.58
N HIS A 61 3.21 12.70 0.41
CA HIS A 61 2.00 12.07 0.94
C HIS A 61 1.81 10.68 0.30
N ARG A 62 1.93 10.59 -1.02
CA ARG A 62 1.79 9.33 -1.75
C ARG A 62 2.80 8.27 -1.32
N ASP A 63 4.06 8.66 -1.10
CA ASP A 63 5.11 7.76 -0.60
C ASP A 63 4.75 7.20 0.80
N VAL A 64 4.32 8.07 1.71
CA VAL A 64 3.85 7.66 3.05
C VAL A 64 2.68 6.68 2.94
N MET A 65 1.68 6.98 2.11
CA MET A 65 0.51 6.11 1.98
C MET A 65 0.85 4.76 1.36
N ALA A 66 1.75 4.72 0.37
CA ALA A 66 2.24 3.47 -0.18
C ALA A 66 2.93 2.61 0.89
N ARG A 67 3.83 3.21 1.69
CA ARG A 67 4.52 2.50 2.79
C ARG A 67 3.54 1.97 3.82
N VAL A 68 2.54 2.76 4.21
CA VAL A 68 1.50 2.33 5.17
C VAL A 68 0.74 1.12 4.63
N LEU A 69 0.33 1.13 3.35
CA LEU A 69 -0.38 0.02 2.73
C LEU A 69 0.50 -1.23 2.61
N VAL A 70 1.77 -1.07 2.23
CA VAL A 70 2.74 -2.19 2.20
C VAL A 70 2.97 -2.76 3.61
N GLY A 71 3.12 -1.92 4.62
CA GLY A 71 3.25 -2.34 6.01
C GLY A 71 2.07 -3.19 6.48
N ARG A 72 0.85 -2.80 6.10
CA ARG A 72 -0.35 -3.61 6.37
C ARG A 72 -0.35 -4.95 5.65
N LEU A 73 0.06 -4.97 4.37
CA LEU A 73 0.14 -6.21 3.60
C LEU A 73 1.18 -7.20 4.18
N LEU A 74 2.23 -6.67 4.78
CA LEU A 74 3.27 -7.44 5.47
C LEU A 74 2.94 -7.75 6.94
N GLY A 75 1.76 -7.35 7.43
CA GLY A 75 1.27 -7.69 8.77
C GLY A 75 1.85 -6.84 9.90
N THR A 76 2.36 -5.64 9.63
CA THR A 76 2.81 -4.72 10.68
C THR A 76 1.64 -4.19 11.50
N ASP A 77 1.81 -4.18 12.83
CA ASP A 77 0.92 -3.50 13.76
C ASP A 77 1.13 -1.98 13.65
N LEU A 78 0.47 -1.37 12.66
CA LEU A 78 0.44 0.07 12.46
C LEU A 78 -0.74 0.67 13.23
N ALA A 79 -0.56 1.90 13.71
CA ALA A 79 -1.62 2.67 14.34
C ALA A 79 -2.90 2.71 13.48
N PRO A 80 -4.09 2.88 14.09
CA PRO A 80 -5.34 2.97 13.37
C PRO A 80 -5.27 4.03 12.27
N LEU A 81 -5.77 3.67 11.08
CA LEU A 81 -5.74 4.55 9.91
C LEU A 81 -7.00 5.40 9.82
N PRO A 82 -6.95 6.55 9.10
CA PRO A 82 -8.15 7.31 8.79
C PRO A 82 -9.18 6.43 8.07
N ALA A 83 -10.48 6.71 8.29
CA ALA A 83 -11.58 5.90 7.76
C ALA A 83 -11.59 5.80 6.22
N SER A 84 -11.00 6.78 5.55
CA SER A 84 -10.86 6.88 4.10
C SER A 84 -9.75 5.98 3.51
N LEU A 85 -9.07 5.18 4.33
CA LEU A 85 -7.93 4.35 3.92
C LEU A 85 -8.23 2.87 4.13
N GLU A 86 -8.40 2.17 3.01
CA GLU A 86 -8.87 0.79 3.01
C GLU A 86 -7.80 -0.18 2.48
N SER A 87 -7.78 -1.40 3.01
CA SER A 87 -7.05 -2.53 2.42
C SER A 87 -8.04 -3.68 2.29
N ARG A 88 -8.25 -4.19 1.07
CA ARG A 88 -9.21 -5.27 0.81
C ARG A 88 -8.55 -6.39 0.03
N SER A 89 -8.68 -7.61 0.56
CA SER A 89 -8.32 -8.84 -0.14
C SER A 89 -9.58 -9.51 -0.66
N PHE A 90 -9.65 -9.79 -1.96
CA PHE A 90 -10.77 -10.52 -2.56
C PHE A 90 -10.41 -12.00 -2.70
N GLY A 91 -10.78 -12.81 -1.70
CA GLY A 91 -10.71 -14.27 -1.76
C GLY A 91 -11.98 -14.85 -2.39
N GLY A 92 -11.87 -15.50 -3.55
CA GLY A 92 -13.00 -16.21 -4.15
C GLY A 92 -13.28 -17.53 -3.42
N VAL A 93 -14.50 -17.70 -2.93
CA VAL A 93 -15.08 -19.01 -2.60
C VAL A 93 -15.13 -19.83 -3.90
N ARG A 94 -14.70 -21.09 -3.82
CA ARG A 94 -14.69 -22.05 -4.93
C ARG A 94 -16.08 -22.30 -5.49
#